data_AF-A0A2N0Z8Q3-F1
#
_entry.id   AF-A0A2N0Z8Q3-F1
#
_cell.length_a   1.000
_cell.length_b   1.000
_cell.length_c   1.000
_cell.angle_alpha   90.00
_cell.angle_beta   90.00
_cell.angle_gamma   90.00
#
_symmetry.space_group_name_H-M   'P 1'
#
loop_
_entity.id
_entity.type
_entity.pdbx_description
1 polymer ?
#
loop_
_entity_poly.entity_id
_entity_poly.type
_entity_poly.pdbx_seq_one_letter_code
_entity_poly.pdbx_strand_id
1 'polypeptide(L)'
;MQSFKMLLSYLKPYWLFAIIGPLLMFVEVGMDLLQPTIMQHMIDDGIANGDTNLTINLGLLMLGTAIIGLIGGIGCSIYSTRAAVHFSTDLRKDVFRKIEGFSSKNVDAFGTGKLITIVTNDITLLQRAVMMTLKIFVRGPFLFIGSIVIVFFTARELFPILAVAVPILFVIIVYFTRKSGVLFKKVQEAIDRVNTRLQENLAGMRVVKAFGRQSFEKGKFAGANNELTKVNISAEQLLALMMPILLFVVNLGMVAALWLGVVKVDEGSISVGVILAFINYMTIIMNGLMSSSHVLMMITRAFPSADRIQEVLSAEIDIKDGAGGITPKINGDVTFQDVSYSYSKNGEYVLKNLTFSVKQGETLGIIGSTGSGKSTLTKLIPRLYDADQGRILIDGIDIQDYRLQVLRAAIGVVTQRALLFSGTIRSNMLDGKADALEQELMEAADSSRVSEFSLKLDEGLSHPVAQGGNNLSGGQKQRISIGRAFVRKPAILVLDDSTSAVDALSESAINQALSKNYEESTKIIISSKISSIKQADQILVLEDGEIAGKGTHEELIKLNAVYRDTFIAQGGTVK
;
A
#
# COMPACT_ATOMS: atom_id res chain seq x y z
N MET A 1 -16.96 -3.86 9.50
CA MET A 1 -17.28 -3.12 10.76
C MET A 1 -16.46 -3.62 11.96
N GLN A 2 -16.35 -4.94 12.19
CA GLN A 2 -15.56 -5.49 13.30
C GLN A 2 -14.06 -5.12 13.21
N SER A 3 -13.47 -5.19 12.01
CA SER A 3 -12.08 -4.78 11.75
C SER A 3 -11.84 -3.31 12.12
N PHE A 4 -12.75 -2.41 11.74
CA PHE A 4 -12.66 -1.00 12.11
C PHE A 4 -12.66 -0.80 13.63
N LYS A 5 -13.52 -1.52 14.37
CA LYS A 5 -13.57 -1.46 15.84
C LYS A 5 -12.29 -1.99 16.48
N MET A 6 -11.69 -3.05 15.93
CA MET A 6 -10.40 -3.56 16.38
C MET A 6 -9.30 -2.52 16.17
N LEU A 7 -9.23 -1.92 14.98
CA LEU A 7 -8.23 -0.91 14.67
C LEU A 7 -8.35 0.34 15.55
N LEU A 8 -9.56 0.71 16.03
CA LEU A 8 -9.70 1.80 17.01
C LEU A 8 -8.92 1.58 18.32
N SER A 9 -8.41 0.37 18.60
CA SER A 9 -7.49 0.15 19.72
C SER A 9 -6.21 0.98 19.60
N TYR A 10 -5.77 1.30 18.38
CA TYR A 10 -4.63 2.19 18.12
C TYR A 10 -4.87 3.64 18.56
N LEU A 11 -6.13 4.01 18.84
CA LEU A 11 -6.47 5.32 19.40
C LEU A 11 -6.36 5.36 20.94
N LYS A 12 -6.30 4.20 21.61
CA LYS A 12 -6.26 4.11 23.10
C LYS A 12 -5.09 4.86 23.73
N PRO A 13 -3.85 4.81 23.21
CA PRO A 13 -2.74 5.60 23.78
C PRO A 13 -2.99 7.12 23.72
N TYR A 14 -3.83 7.55 22.79
CA TYR A 14 -4.13 8.94 22.48
C TYR A 14 -5.56 9.34 22.90
N TRP A 15 -6.14 8.62 23.87
CA TRP A 15 -7.52 8.82 24.32
C TRP A 15 -7.76 10.27 24.79
N LEU A 16 -6.77 10.91 25.41
CA LEU A 16 -6.85 12.32 25.82
C LEU A 16 -7.14 13.23 24.63
N PHE A 17 -6.40 13.08 23.53
CA PHE A 17 -6.63 13.89 22.33
C PHE A 17 -7.97 13.55 21.65
N ALA A 18 -8.34 12.27 21.66
CA ALA A 18 -9.61 11.80 21.12
C ALA A 18 -10.83 12.28 21.92
N ILE A 19 -10.67 12.67 23.19
CA ILE A 19 -11.74 13.25 24.02
C ILE A 19 -11.70 14.78 24.01
N ILE A 20 -10.52 15.39 24.18
CA ILE A 20 -10.36 16.85 24.23
C ILE A 20 -10.82 17.49 22.91
N GLY A 21 -10.54 16.85 21.76
CA GLY A 21 -10.98 17.35 20.45
C GLY A 21 -12.50 17.57 20.40
N PRO A 22 -13.31 16.50 20.54
CA PRO A 22 -14.76 16.60 20.64
C PRO A 22 -15.26 17.54 21.75
N LEU A 23 -14.62 17.59 22.92
CA LEU A 23 -14.99 18.52 23.99
C LEU A 23 -14.88 19.99 23.56
N LEU A 24 -13.81 20.35 22.85
CA LEU A 24 -13.65 21.70 22.31
C LEU A 24 -14.61 21.98 21.14
N MET A 25 -15.02 20.95 20.41
CA MET A 25 -16.11 21.07 19.43
C MET A 25 -17.44 21.41 20.10
N PHE A 26 -17.74 20.89 21.29
CA PHE A 26 -18.92 21.31 22.04
C PHE A 26 -18.89 22.80 22.39
N VAL A 27 -17.71 23.35 22.69
CA VAL A 27 -17.55 24.78 22.93
C VAL A 27 -17.85 25.57 21.65
N GLU A 28 -17.28 25.17 20.51
CA GLU A 28 -17.58 25.79 19.20
C GLU A 28 -19.08 25.75 18.91
N VAL A 29 -19.70 24.57 18.99
CA VAL A 29 -21.12 24.37 18.70
C VAL A 29 -22.00 25.16 19.67
N GLY A 30 -21.67 25.19 20.97
CA GLY A 30 -22.40 25.96 21.95
C GLY A 30 -22.37 27.46 21.63
N MET A 31 -21.21 27.99 21.26
CA MET A 31 -21.07 29.39 20.88
C MET A 31 -21.80 29.70 19.56
N ASP A 32 -21.72 28.82 18.56
CA ASP A 32 -22.46 28.95 17.28
C ASP A 32 -23.98 28.99 17.53
N LEU A 33 -24.48 28.16 18.44
CA LEU A 33 -25.91 28.09 18.78
C LEU A 33 -26.40 29.30 19.58
N LEU A 34 -25.53 30.03 20.28
CA LEU A 34 -25.89 31.25 20.98
C LEU A 34 -26.10 32.43 20.03
N GLN A 35 -25.43 32.46 18.87
CA GLN A 35 -25.46 33.60 17.95
C GLN A 35 -26.88 34.03 17.54
N PRO A 36 -27.79 33.13 17.10
CA PRO A 36 -29.15 33.55 16.72
C PRO A 36 -29.99 34.01 17.92
N THR A 37 -29.77 33.44 19.11
CA THR A 37 -30.47 33.88 20.34
C THR A 37 -30.01 35.26 20.79
N ILE A 38 -28.71 35.57 20.70
CA ILE A 38 -28.21 36.92 21.01
C ILE A 38 -28.77 37.93 20.01
N MET A 39 -28.82 37.56 18.73
CA MET A 39 -29.44 38.39 17.69
C MET A 39 -30.92 38.66 17.96
N GLN A 40 -31.68 37.65 18.44
CA GLN A 40 -33.07 37.83 18.87
C GLN A 40 -33.20 38.92 19.95
N HIS A 41 -32.47 38.79 21.06
CA HIS A 41 -32.54 39.77 22.16
C HIS A 41 -32.04 41.16 21.74
N MET A 42 -31.05 41.23 20.85
CA MET A 42 -30.58 42.50 20.31
C MET A 42 -31.68 43.25 19.55
N ILE A 43 -32.53 42.52 18.83
CA ILE A 43 -33.66 43.09 18.08
C ILE A 43 -34.82 43.42 19.02
N ASP A 44 -35.21 42.46 19.85
CA ASP A 44 -36.43 42.54 20.66
C ASP A 44 -36.27 43.46 21.88
N ASP A 45 -35.13 43.38 22.57
CA ASP A 45 -34.90 44.14 23.80
C ASP A 45 -34.09 45.42 23.56
N GLY A 46 -33.22 45.42 22.55
CA GLY A 46 -32.33 46.55 22.22
C GLY A 46 -32.97 47.52 21.24
N ILE A 47 -33.06 47.10 19.98
CA ILE A 47 -33.49 47.96 18.87
C ILE A 47 -34.95 48.38 19.04
N ALA A 48 -35.86 47.46 19.38
CA ALA A 48 -37.28 47.78 19.53
C ALA A 48 -37.56 48.77 20.69
N ASN A 49 -36.75 48.74 21.76
CA ASN A 49 -36.87 49.65 22.91
C ASN A 49 -35.99 50.91 22.79
N GLY A 50 -35.17 51.03 21.74
CA GLY A 50 -34.24 52.15 21.56
C GLY A 50 -33.04 52.16 22.51
N ASP A 51 -32.73 51.03 23.17
CA ASP A 51 -31.59 50.93 24.09
C ASP A 51 -30.29 50.63 23.32
N THR A 52 -29.58 51.70 22.98
CA THR A 52 -28.31 51.65 22.26
C THR A 52 -27.20 50.98 23.08
N ASN A 53 -27.23 51.12 24.41
CA ASN A 53 -26.22 50.52 25.28
C ASN A 53 -26.40 49.00 25.35
N LEU A 54 -27.64 48.52 25.50
CA LEU A 54 -27.94 47.09 25.48
C LEU A 54 -27.59 46.47 24.12
N THR A 55 -27.90 47.16 23.01
CA THR A 55 -27.54 46.73 21.65
C THR A 55 -26.02 46.58 21.48
N ILE A 56 -25.23 47.57 21.93
CA ILE A 56 -23.76 47.51 21.86
C ILE A 56 -23.21 46.37 22.73
N ASN A 57 -23.73 46.19 23.95
CA ASN A 57 -23.29 45.13 24.86
C ASN A 57 -23.57 43.73 24.29
N LEU A 58 -24.75 43.53 23.69
CA LEU A 58 -25.09 42.27 23.02
C LEU A 58 -24.23 42.05 21.77
N GLY A 59 -23.93 43.10 21.00
CA GLY A 59 -22.99 43.02 19.88
C GLY A 59 -21.58 42.61 20.32
N LEU A 60 -21.07 43.17 21.42
CA LEU A 60 -19.79 42.76 22.03
C LEU A 60 -19.84 41.31 22.54
N LEU A 61 -20.97 40.86 23.08
CA LEU A 61 -21.19 39.47 23.48
C LEU A 61 -21.19 38.52 22.27
N MET A 62 -21.79 38.91 21.13
CA MET A 62 -21.72 38.13 19.88
C MET A 62 -20.27 37.98 19.40
N LEU A 63 -19.47 39.04 19.47
CA LEU A 63 -18.04 38.98 19.14
C LEU A 63 -17.27 38.08 20.13
N GLY A 64 -17.53 38.21 21.42
CA GLY A 64 -16.89 37.38 22.46
C GLY A 64 -17.19 35.89 22.27
N THR A 65 -18.46 35.54 22.04
CA THR A 65 -18.86 34.15 21.76
C THR A 65 -18.26 33.62 20.46
N ALA A 66 -18.19 34.44 19.40
CA ALA A 66 -17.53 34.07 18.15
C ALA A 66 -16.02 33.77 18.34
N ILE A 67 -15.31 34.59 19.14
CA ILE A 67 -13.89 34.36 19.46
C ILE A 67 -13.70 33.07 20.28
N ILE A 68 -14.54 32.84 21.29
CA ILE A 68 -14.50 31.60 22.09
C ILE A 68 -14.79 30.39 21.20
N GLY A 69 -15.77 30.50 20.29
CA GLY A 69 -16.09 29.46 19.33
C GLY A 69 -14.93 29.15 18.40
N LEU A 70 -14.24 30.18 17.90
CA LEU A 70 -13.04 30.05 17.08
C LEU A 70 -11.91 29.32 17.84
N ILE A 71 -11.66 29.66 19.10
CA ILE A 71 -10.67 28.98 19.95
C ILE A 71 -11.04 27.50 20.13
N GLY A 72 -12.32 27.21 20.39
CA GLY A 72 -12.86 25.84 20.45
C GLY A 72 -12.63 25.07 19.16
N GLY A 73 -12.94 25.67 18.01
CA GLY A 73 -12.79 25.03 16.71
C GLY A 73 -11.34 24.78 16.30
N ILE A 74 -10.44 25.74 16.56
CA ILE A 74 -9.00 25.58 16.37
C ILE A 74 -8.49 24.46 17.29
N GLY A 75 -8.86 24.48 18.57
CA GLY A 75 -8.47 23.47 19.54
C GLY A 75 -8.95 22.07 19.14
N CYS A 76 -10.22 21.92 18.77
CA CYS A 76 -10.76 20.67 18.23
C CYS A 76 -9.95 20.21 17.01
N SER A 77 -9.64 21.12 16.09
CA SER A 77 -8.88 20.80 14.88
C SER A 77 -7.47 20.29 15.21
N ILE A 78 -6.77 20.92 16.17
CA ILE A 78 -5.43 20.51 16.60
C ILE A 78 -5.47 19.12 17.24
N TYR A 79 -6.32 18.91 18.24
CA TYR A 79 -6.35 17.65 18.99
C TYR A 79 -6.90 16.48 18.17
N SER A 80 -7.94 16.71 17.35
CA SER A 80 -8.48 15.68 16.44
C SER A 80 -7.46 15.28 15.38
N THR A 81 -6.69 16.25 14.85
CA THR A 81 -5.62 15.96 13.88
C THR A 81 -4.49 15.17 14.53
N ARG A 82 -4.03 15.57 15.73
CA ARG A 82 -3.00 14.84 16.47
C ARG A 82 -3.43 13.39 16.75
N ALA A 83 -4.65 13.20 17.25
CA ALA A 83 -5.20 11.87 17.52
C ALA A 83 -5.20 10.99 16.26
N ALA A 84 -5.69 11.52 15.13
CA ALA A 84 -5.76 10.80 13.87
C ALA A 84 -4.38 10.50 13.27
N VAL A 85 -3.45 11.46 13.30
CA VAL A 85 -2.08 11.28 12.80
C VAL A 85 -1.34 10.24 13.62
N HIS A 86 -1.37 10.32 14.95
CA HIS A 86 -0.74 9.33 15.82
C HIS A 86 -1.30 7.93 15.61
N PHE A 87 -2.64 7.79 15.58
CA PHE A 87 -3.32 6.55 15.20
C PHE A 87 -2.79 5.97 13.88
N SER A 88 -2.66 6.80 12.84
CA SER A 88 -2.20 6.36 11.52
C SER A 88 -0.72 5.99 11.50
N THR A 89 0.11 6.65 12.32
CA THR A 89 1.54 6.39 12.42
C THR A 89 1.80 5.04 13.06
N ASP A 90 1.15 4.75 14.18
CA ASP A 90 1.29 3.45 14.87
C ASP A 90 0.74 2.32 14.01
N LEU A 91 -0.41 2.54 13.39
CA LEU A 91 -0.98 1.57 12.45
C LEU A 91 -0.03 1.30 11.29
N ARG A 92 0.55 2.34 10.69
CA ARG A 92 1.52 2.21 9.59
C ARG A 92 2.77 1.47 10.02
N LYS A 93 3.27 1.76 11.22
CA LYS A 93 4.45 1.10 11.79
C LYS A 93 4.21 -0.40 11.97
N ASP A 94 3.08 -0.79 12.54
CA ASP A 94 2.79 -2.21 12.79
C ASP A 94 2.48 -2.98 11.50
N VAL A 95 1.74 -2.38 10.57
CA VAL A 95 1.51 -2.98 9.24
C VAL A 95 2.83 -3.16 8.50
N PHE A 96 3.71 -2.14 8.52
CA PHE A 96 5.02 -2.23 7.87
C PHE A 96 5.90 -3.31 8.51
N ARG A 97 6.00 -3.35 9.85
CA ARG A 97 6.72 -4.40 10.57
C ARG A 97 6.18 -5.80 10.26
N LYS A 98 4.86 -5.94 10.12
CA LYS A 98 4.22 -7.21 9.76
C LYS A 98 4.63 -7.66 8.35
N ILE A 99 4.64 -6.72 7.39
CA ILE A 99 5.05 -6.98 6.00
C ILE A 99 6.55 -7.34 5.92
N GLU A 100 7.42 -6.69 6.70
CA GLU A 100 8.85 -7.05 6.76
C GLU A 100 9.08 -8.50 7.23
N GLY A 101 8.17 -9.03 8.05
CA GLY A 101 8.19 -10.42 8.49
C GLY A 101 7.60 -11.42 7.50
N PHE A 102 6.99 -10.98 6.40
CA PHE A 102 6.34 -11.89 5.44
C PHE A 102 7.35 -12.73 4.66
N SER A 103 7.02 -14.01 4.47
CA SER A 103 7.73 -14.87 3.52
C SER A 103 7.42 -14.48 2.07
N SER A 104 8.21 -14.97 1.11
CA SER A 104 7.91 -14.76 -0.31
C SER A 104 6.52 -15.28 -0.69
N LYS A 105 6.07 -16.38 -0.07
CA LYS A 105 4.71 -16.91 -0.24
C LYS A 105 3.63 -15.94 0.25
N ASN A 106 3.82 -15.32 1.41
CA ASN A 106 2.89 -14.32 1.93
C ASN A 106 2.84 -13.10 0.98
N VAL A 107 4.00 -12.60 0.53
CA VAL A 107 4.07 -11.45 -0.40
C VAL A 107 3.37 -11.77 -1.72
N ASP A 108 3.59 -12.95 -2.28
CA ASP A 108 2.97 -13.38 -3.54
C ASP A 108 1.45 -13.56 -3.40
N ALA A 109 0.97 -14.06 -2.25
CA ALA A 109 -0.46 -14.21 -1.97
C ALA A 109 -1.20 -12.86 -1.87
N PHE A 110 -0.59 -11.83 -1.28
CA PHE A 110 -1.17 -10.49 -1.21
C PHE A 110 -0.95 -9.68 -2.49
N GLY A 111 0.21 -9.82 -3.12
CA GLY A 111 0.70 -8.99 -4.22
C GLY A 111 1.34 -7.68 -3.73
N THR A 112 2.58 -7.41 -4.18
CA THR A 112 3.37 -6.23 -3.78
C THR A 112 2.63 -4.91 -3.98
N GLY A 113 1.90 -4.75 -5.08
CA GLY A 113 1.11 -3.53 -5.35
C GLY A 113 -0.04 -3.32 -4.37
N LYS A 114 -0.70 -4.41 -3.93
CA LYS A 114 -1.77 -4.35 -2.91
C LYS A 114 -1.18 -3.92 -1.57
N LEU A 115 -0.06 -4.52 -1.16
CA LEU A 115 0.63 -4.17 0.10
C LEU A 115 1.05 -2.70 0.14
N ILE A 116 1.58 -2.16 -0.97
CA ILE A 116 1.93 -0.73 -1.08
C ILE A 116 0.69 0.15 -0.88
N THR A 117 -0.41 -0.19 -1.55
CA THR A 117 -1.68 0.57 -1.46
C THR A 117 -2.25 0.53 -0.04
N ILE A 118 -2.10 -0.60 0.66
CA ILE A 118 -2.55 -0.76 2.05
C ILE A 118 -1.75 0.19 2.98
N VAL A 119 -0.42 0.18 2.90
CA VAL A 119 0.46 1.01 3.74
C VAL A 119 0.28 2.51 3.48
N THR A 120 -0.10 2.87 2.26
CA THR A 120 -0.20 4.27 1.82
C THR A 120 -1.65 4.79 1.88
N ASN A 121 -2.48 4.39 0.92
CA ASN A 121 -3.81 4.93 0.69
C ASN A 121 -4.82 4.49 1.75
N ASP A 122 -4.84 3.19 2.12
CA ASP A 122 -5.85 2.67 3.05
C ASP A 122 -5.69 3.25 4.45
N ILE A 123 -4.45 3.33 4.94
CA ILE A 123 -4.16 3.97 6.24
C ILE A 123 -4.51 5.46 6.21
N THR A 124 -4.23 6.15 5.12
CA THR A 124 -4.60 7.57 4.97
C THR A 124 -6.11 7.78 4.94
N LEU A 125 -6.87 6.86 4.33
CA LEU A 125 -8.33 6.91 4.34
C LEU A 125 -8.88 6.74 5.76
N LEU A 126 -8.34 5.79 6.53
CA LEU A 126 -8.71 5.63 7.95
C LEU A 126 -8.33 6.83 8.80
N GLN A 127 -7.15 7.40 8.59
CA GLN A 127 -6.72 8.63 9.25
C GLN A 127 -7.75 9.75 9.04
N ARG A 128 -8.16 9.97 7.78
CA ARG A 128 -9.18 10.98 7.44
C ARG A 128 -10.53 10.65 8.08
N ALA A 129 -10.95 9.38 8.07
CA ALA A 129 -12.20 8.96 8.70
C ALA A 129 -12.21 9.24 10.21
N VAL A 130 -11.13 8.92 10.93
CA VAL A 130 -11.00 9.22 12.37
C VAL A 130 -11.03 10.73 12.60
N MET A 131 -10.25 11.51 11.85
CA MET A 131 -10.22 12.97 11.95
C MET A 131 -11.60 13.60 11.74
N MET A 132 -12.32 13.17 10.70
CA MET A 132 -13.65 13.69 10.36
C MET A 132 -14.70 13.25 11.38
N THR A 133 -14.55 12.07 11.97
CA THR A 133 -15.43 11.59 13.05
C THR A 133 -15.28 12.46 14.30
N LEU A 134 -14.04 12.70 14.74
CA LEU A 134 -13.77 13.50 15.94
C LEU A 134 -14.16 14.98 15.77
N LYS A 135 -14.14 15.50 14.54
CA LYS A 135 -14.44 16.90 14.24
C LYS A 135 -15.86 17.12 13.75
N ILE A 136 -16.18 16.62 12.55
CA ILE A 136 -17.40 16.98 11.83
C ILE A 136 -18.60 16.12 12.25
N PHE A 137 -18.40 14.83 12.54
CA PHE A 137 -19.48 13.97 13.04
C PHE A 137 -19.94 14.34 14.44
N VAL A 138 -19.07 14.98 15.24
CA VAL A 138 -19.47 15.60 16.50
C VAL A 138 -20.27 16.87 16.18
N ARG A 139 -19.72 17.79 15.38
CA ARG A 139 -20.35 19.08 15.06
C ARG A 139 -21.79 18.96 14.51
N GLY A 140 -21.99 18.17 13.48
CA GLY A 140 -23.25 18.12 12.71
C GLY A 140 -24.48 17.74 13.56
N PRO A 141 -24.47 16.58 14.25
CA PRO A 141 -25.56 16.16 15.12
C PRO A 141 -25.76 17.11 16.30
N PHE A 142 -24.70 17.68 16.89
CA PHE A 142 -24.86 18.64 18.00
C PHE A 142 -25.49 19.96 17.55
N LEU A 143 -25.12 20.49 16.38
CA LEU A 143 -25.82 21.64 15.80
C LEU A 143 -27.29 21.32 15.50
N PHE A 144 -27.56 20.14 14.94
CA PHE A 144 -28.91 19.69 14.62
C PHE A 144 -29.80 19.54 15.86
N ILE A 145 -29.35 18.76 16.85
CA ILE A 145 -30.08 18.52 18.09
C ILE A 145 -30.21 19.81 18.90
N GLY A 146 -29.11 20.55 19.07
CA GLY A 146 -29.09 21.79 19.84
C GLY A 146 -30.00 22.87 19.26
N SER A 147 -30.04 23.03 17.94
CA SER A 147 -30.96 23.98 17.29
C SER A 147 -32.42 23.58 17.48
N ILE A 148 -32.75 22.29 17.36
CA ILE A 148 -34.13 21.80 17.62
C ILE A 148 -34.54 22.08 19.06
N VAL A 149 -33.65 21.81 20.03
CA VAL A 149 -33.91 22.05 21.44
C VAL A 149 -34.13 23.54 21.71
N ILE A 150 -33.27 24.42 21.19
CA ILE A 150 -33.43 25.88 21.39
C ILE A 150 -34.75 26.36 20.79
N VAL A 151 -35.05 26.00 19.53
CA VAL A 151 -36.29 26.39 18.85
C VAL A 151 -37.52 25.90 19.61
N PHE A 152 -37.49 24.70 20.20
CA PHE A 152 -38.60 24.18 21.00
C PHE A 152 -38.91 25.06 22.22
N PHE A 153 -37.89 25.64 22.85
CA PHE A 153 -38.06 26.51 24.02
C PHE A 153 -38.30 27.98 23.66
N THR A 154 -37.67 28.51 22.61
CA THR A 154 -37.76 29.94 22.26
C THR A 154 -38.87 30.27 21.27
N ALA A 155 -39.23 29.34 20.39
CA ALA A 155 -40.14 29.55 19.26
C ALA A 155 -41.18 28.41 19.15
N ARG A 156 -41.82 28.05 20.26
CA ARG A 156 -42.76 26.92 20.35
C ARG A 156 -43.91 27.00 19.32
N GLU A 157 -44.40 28.20 19.05
CA GLU A 157 -45.46 28.47 18.07
C GLU A 157 -45.02 28.16 16.62
N LEU A 158 -43.72 28.28 16.31
CA LEU A 158 -43.15 28.01 14.99
C LEU A 158 -42.63 26.56 14.86
N PHE A 159 -42.57 25.81 15.96
CA PHE A 159 -42.11 24.42 15.98
C PHE A 159 -42.83 23.46 15.00
N PRO A 160 -44.15 23.58 14.75
CA PRO A 160 -44.83 22.73 13.76
C PRO A 160 -44.21 22.78 12.36
N ILE A 161 -43.69 23.95 11.95
CA ILE A 161 -42.99 24.12 10.67
C ILE A 161 -41.74 23.23 10.65
N LEU A 162 -40.97 23.24 11.75
CA LEU A 162 -39.75 22.46 11.88
C LEU A 162 -40.04 20.95 11.93
N ALA A 163 -41.10 20.56 12.64
CA ALA A 163 -41.54 19.17 12.75
C ALA A 163 -41.92 18.55 11.39
N VAL A 164 -42.35 19.37 10.42
CA VAL A 164 -42.63 18.94 9.04
C VAL A 164 -41.39 19.06 8.15
N ALA A 165 -40.65 20.17 8.23
CA ALA A 165 -39.50 20.42 7.37
C ALA A 165 -38.36 19.42 7.61
N VAL A 166 -38.05 19.08 8.86
CA VAL A 166 -36.92 18.19 9.20
C VAL A 166 -37.08 16.78 8.61
N PRO A 167 -38.22 16.07 8.77
CA PRO A 167 -38.46 14.80 8.09
C PRO A 167 -38.35 14.89 6.57
N ILE A 168 -38.86 15.96 5.95
CA ILE A 168 -38.78 16.18 4.50
C ILE A 168 -37.31 16.31 4.07
N LEU A 169 -36.53 17.15 4.74
CA LEU A 169 -35.09 17.31 4.48
C LEU A 169 -34.35 15.97 4.63
N PHE A 170 -34.63 15.21 5.69
CA PHE A 170 -34.04 13.91 5.93
C PHE A 170 -34.33 12.91 4.80
N VAL A 171 -35.59 12.80 4.37
CA VAL A 171 -35.99 11.90 3.28
C VAL A 171 -35.30 12.28 1.97
N ILE A 172 -35.23 13.58 1.64
CA ILE A 172 -34.54 14.09 0.46
C ILE A 172 -33.06 13.71 0.51
N ILE A 173 -32.37 14.01 1.60
CA ILE A 173 -30.94 13.71 1.75
C ILE A 173 -30.68 12.20 1.60
N VAL A 174 -31.46 11.35 2.26
CA VAL A 174 -31.30 9.89 2.18
C VAL A 174 -31.55 9.37 0.76
N TYR A 175 -32.61 9.85 0.10
CA TYR A 175 -32.92 9.45 -1.28
C TYR A 175 -31.81 9.84 -2.26
N PHE A 176 -31.37 11.10 -2.25
CA PHE A 176 -30.31 11.59 -3.13
C PHE A 176 -28.96 10.92 -2.83
N THR A 177 -28.64 10.68 -1.55
CA THR A 177 -27.41 9.99 -1.15
C THR A 177 -27.36 8.55 -1.65
N ARG A 178 -28.45 7.79 -1.49
CA ARG A 178 -28.50 6.39 -1.95
C ARG A 178 -28.44 6.28 -3.47
N LYS A 179 -29.21 7.12 -4.16
CA LYS A 179 -29.27 7.11 -5.63
C LYS A 179 -27.97 7.61 -6.26
N SER A 180 -27.34 8.63 -5.70
CA SER A 180 -26.03 9.10 -6.15
C SER A 180 -24.95 8.04 -5.93
N GLY A 181 -24.96 7.33 -4.79
CA GLY A 181 -24.03 6.22 -4.53
C GLY A 181 -24.02 5.15 -5.62
N VAL A 182 -25.20 4.76 -6.13
CA VAL A 182 -25.32 3.80 -7.24
C VAL A 182 -24.78 4.36 -8.56
N LEU A 183 -25.04 5.63 -8.86
CA LEU A 183 -24.54 6.28 -10.09
C LEU A 183 -23.02 6.47 -10.05
N PHE A 184 -22.46 6.92 -8.92
CA PHE A 184 -21.02 7.09 -8.75
C PHE A 184 -20.25 5.76 -8.79
N LYS A 185 -20.89 4.64 -8.44
CA LYS A 185 -20.33 3.31 -8.71
C LYS A 185 -20.14 3.08 -10.21
N LYS A 186 -21.15 3.40 -11.03
CA LYS A 186 -21.05 3.29 -12.50
C LYS A 186 -20.02 4.26 -13.09
N VAL A 187 -19.89 5.47 -12.51
CA VAL A 187 -18.84 6.43 -12.88
C VAL A 187 -17.46 5.80 -12.65
N GLN A 188 -17.24 5.19 -11.48
CA GLN A 188 -15.98 4.53 -11.18
C GLN A 188 -15.67 3.39 -12.17
N GLU A 189 -16.65 2.54 -12.49
CA GLU A 189 -16.48 1.48 -13.49
C GLU A 189 -16.12 2.04 -14.89
N ALA A 190 -16.68 3.19 -15.27
CA ALA A 190 -16.34 3.85 -16.54
C ALA A 190 -14.93 4.49 -16.52
N ILE A 191 -14.50 5.05 -15.38
CA ILE A 191 -13.12 5.52 -15.18
C ILE A 191 -12.15 4.36 -15.35
N ASP A 192 -12.44 3.20 -14.76
CA ASP A 192 -11.58 2.02 -14.85
C ASP A 192 -11.45 1.52 -16.30
N ARG A 193 -12.53 1.58 -17.09
CA ARG A 193 -12.49 1.29 -18.54
C ARG A 193 -11.59 2.26 -19.30
N VAL A 194 -11.69 3.56 -19.05
CA VAL A 194 -10.83 4.58 -19.67
C VAL A 194 -9.36 4.34 -19.31
N ASN A 195 -9.07 4.08 -18.02
CA ASN A 195 -7.72 3.79 -17.54
C ASN A 195 -7.13 2.54 -18.18
N THR A 196 -7.93 1.47 -18.30
CA THR A 196 -7.49 0.22 -18.96
C THR A 196 -7.10 0.48 -20.41
N ARG A 197 -7.94 1.22 -21.16
CA ARG A 197 -7.64 1.59 -22.57
C ARG A 197 -6.40 2.46 -22.70
N LEU A 198 -6.18 3.37 -21.75
CA LEU A 198 -4.99 4.19 -21.71
C LEU A 198 -3.74 3.33 -21.48
N GLN A 199 -3.79 2.40 -20.52
CA GLN A 199 -2.69 1.47 -20.22
C GLN A 199 -2.36 0.57 -21.43
N GLU A 200 -3.36 -0.03 -22.07
CA GLU A 200 -3.20 -0.84 -23.29
C GLU A 200 -2.52 -0.04 -24.41
N ASN A 201 -2.96 1.21 -24.65
CA ASN A 201 -2.41 2.06 -25.69
C ASN A 201 -0.99 2.55 -25.40
N LEU A 202 -0.67 2.86 -24.15
CA LEU A 202 0.68 3.26 -23.75
C LEU A 202 1.66 2.08 -23.85
N ALA A 203 1.26 0.90 -23.35
CA ALA A 203 2.08 -0.31 -23.44
C ALA A 203 2.26 -0.77 -24.91
N GLY A 204 1.19 -0.69 -25.71
CA GLY A 204 1.16 -1.09 -27.11
C GLY A 204 1.55 0.01 -28.10
N MET A 205 2.06 1.17 -27.65
CA MET A 205 2.19 2.34 -28.53
C MET A 205 3.06 2.08 -29.77
N ARG A 206 4.12 1.28 -29.62
CA ARG A 206 4.97 0.89 -30.75
C ARG A 206 4.21 0.03 -31.76
N VAL A 207 3.37 -0.89 -31.28
CA VAL A 207 2.51 -1.74 -32.13
C VAL A 207 1.47 -0.87 -32.85
N VAL A 208 0.77 0.01 -32.14
CA VAL A 208 -0.23 0.90 -32.74
C VAL A 208 0.39 1.77 -33.85
N LYS A 209 1.59 2.31 -33.61
CA LYS A 209 2.33 3.10 -34.62
C LYS A 209 2.81 2.25 -35.80
N ALA A 210 3.40 1.08 -35.54
CA ALA A 210 3.93 0.20 -36.57
C ALA A 210 2.84 -0.30 -37.53
N PHE A 211 1.63 -0.56 -37.02
CA PHE A 211 0.49 -1.01 -37.82
C PHE A 211 -0.43 0.13 -38.31
N GLY A 212 -0.10 1.40 -38.06
CA GLY A 212 -0.89 2.56 -38.50
C GLY A 212 -2.32 2.59 -37.94
N ARG A 213 -2.55 2.06 -36.74
CA ARG A 213 -3.89 1.85 -36.14
C ARG A 213 -4.34 2.98 -35.20
N GLN A 214 -3.71 4.15 -35.24
CA GLN A 214 -3.99 5.27 -34.32
C GLN A 214 -5.45 5.73 -34.36
N SER A 215 -6.04 5.87 -35.56
CA SER A 215 -7.43 6.33 -35.70
C SER A 215 -8.43 5.33 -35.11
N PHE A 216 -8.14 4.03 -35.23
CA PHE A 216 -8.96 2.96 -34.66
C PHE A 216 -8.94 3.00 -33.12
N GLU A 217 -7.75 3.13 -32.54
CA GLU A 217 -7.60 3.24 -31.08
C GLU A 217 -8.19 4.56 -30.53
N LYS A 218 -8.09 5.66 -31.28
CA LYS A 218 -8.79 6.91 -30.96
C LYS A 218 -10.31 6.73 -30.91
N GLY A 219 -10.87 5.96 -31.84
CA GLY A 219 -12.31 5.62 -31.86
C GLY A 219 -12.74 4.82 -30.64
N LYS A 220 -11.98 3.77 -30.28
CA LYS A 220 -12.23 3.00 -29.05
C LYS A 220 -12.15 3.86 -27.78
N PHE A 221 -11.12 4.70 -27.68
CA PHE A 221 -10.96 5.60 -26.55
C PHE A 221 -12.12 6.60 -26.46
N ALA A 222 -12.54 7.17 -27.60
CA ALA A 222 -13.69 8.06 -27.66
C ALA A 222 -14.98 7.37 -27.19
N GLY A 223 -15.18 6.08 -27.51
CA GLY A 223 -16.30 5.29 -27.00
C GLY A 223 -16.33 5.20 -25.48
N ALA A 224 -15.21 4.79 -24.87
CA ALA A 224 -15.08 4.71 -23.41
C ALA A 224 -15.23 6.09 -22.73
N ASN A 225 -14.63 7.13 -23.32
CA ASN A 225 -14.72 8.49 -22.80
C ASN A 225 -16.13 9.08 -22.89
N ASN A 226 -16.86 8.79 -23.98
CA ASN A 226 -18.26 9.19 -24.14
C ASN A 226 -19.17 8.48 -23.14
N GLU A 227 -18.92 7.20 -22.86
CA GLU A 227 -19.63 6.47 -21.80
C GLU A 227 -19.40 7.12 -20.43
N LEU A 228 -18.13 7.38 -20.07
CA LEU A 228 -17.77 8.08 -18.84
C LEU A 228 -18.48 9.44 -18.76
N THR A 229 -18.48 10.20 -19.85
CA THR A 229 -19.13 11.52 -19.92
C THR A 229 -20.63 11.42 -19.64
N LYS A 230 -21.35 10.48 -20.29
CA LYS A 230 -22.80 10.30 -20.09
C LYS A 230 -23.14 9.90 -18.66
N VAL A 231 -22.41 8.93 -18.12
CA VAL A 231 -22.67 8.42 -16.75
C VAL A 231 -22.33 9.50 -15.71
N ASN A 232 -21.23 10.22 -15.90
CA ASN A 232 -20.82 11.28 -14.99
C ASN A 232 -21.78 12.47 -15.02
N ILE A 233 -22.22 12.93 -16.19
CA ILE A 233 -23.25 13.98 -16.31
C ILE A 233 -24.52 13.57 -15.56
N SER A 234 -24.98 12.32 -15.73
CA SER A 234 -26.18 11.82 -15.06
C SER A 234 -26.03 11.81 -13.52
N ALA A 235 -24.84 11.47 -13.01
CA ALA A 235 -24.54 11.47 -11.58
C ALA A 235 -24.47 12.90 -11.01
N GLU A 236 -23.78 13.80 -11.70
CA GLU A 236 -23.60 15.19 -11.30
C GLU A 236 -24.92 15.97 -11.37
N GLN A 237 -25.75 15.75 -12.40
CA GLN A 237 -27.09 16.36 -12.48
C GLN A 237 -27.97 15.98 -11.29
N LEU A 238 -27.88 14.73 -10.82
CA LEU A 238 -28.61 14.29 -9.63
C LEU A 238 -28.13 15.04 -8.38
N LEU A 239 -26.81 15.20 -8.19
CA LEU A 239 -26.27 15.97 -7.06
C LEU A 239 -26.59 17.46 -7.16
N ALA A 240 -26.51 18.03 -8.36
CA ALA A 240 -26.79 19.44 -8.63
C ALA A 240 -28.25 19.81 -8.30
N LEU A 241 -29.21 18.88 -8.44
CA LEU A 241 -30.61 19.09 -8.06
C LEU A 241 -30.84 19.03 -6.55
N MET A 242 -29.96 18.35 -5.79
CA MET A 242 -30.13 18.17 -4.35
C MET A 242 -30.12 19.52 -3.62
N MET A 243 -29.14 20.39 -3.89
CA MET A 243 -28.98 21.67 -3.19
C MET A 243 -30.15 22.65 -3.43
N PRO A 244 -30.61 22.90 -4.68
CA PRO A 244 -31.80 23.71 -4.93
C PRO A 244 -33.06 23.18 -4.24
N ILE A 245 -33.27 21.85 -4.21
CA ILE A 245 -34.43 21.26 -3.54
C ILE A 245 -34.36 21.48 -2.02
N LEU A 246 -33.19 21.30 -1.40
CA LEU A 246 -33.02 21.57 0.03
C LEU A 246 -33.23 23.04 0.36
N LEU A 247 -32.66 23.95 -0.43
CA LEU A 247 -32.88 25.39 -0.29
C LEU A 247 -34.35 25.76 -0.51
N PHE A 248 -35.03 25.12 -1.44
CA PHE A 248 -36.46 25.33 -1.67
C PHE A 248 -37.29 24.96 -0.43
N VAL A 249 -37.00 23.81 0.20
CA VAL A 249 -37.67 23.40 1.45
C VAL A 249 -37.40 24.40 2.58
N VAL A 250 -36.15 24.85 2.75
CA VAL A 250 -35.80 25.86 3.76
C VAL A 250 -36.49 27.20 3.47
N ASN A 251 -36.52 27.64 2.22
CA ASN A 251 -37.19 28.89 1.83
C ASN A 251 -38.71 28.81 2.01
N LEU A 252 -39.34 27.67 1.71
CA LEU A 252 -40.75 27.45 2.03
C LEU A 252 -41.00 27.50 3.54
N GLY A 253 -40.11 26.87 4.33
CA GLY A 253 -40.15 26.98 5.79
C GLY A 253 -40.00 28.43 6.26
N MET A 254 -39.16 29.23 5.59
CA MET A 254 -38.94 30.64 5.92
C MET A 254 -40.19 31.47 5.61
N VAL A 255 -40.81 31.26 4.44
CA VAL A 255 -42.08 31.92 4.08
C VAL A 255 -43.19 31.54 5.07
N ALA A 256 -43.30 30.26 5.41
CA ALA A 256 -44.26 29.79 6.41
C ALA A 256 -44.01 30.41 7.80
N ALA A 257 -42.73 30.54 8.19
CA ALA A 257 -42.34 31.13 9.47
C ALA A 257 -42.62 32.64 9.52
N LEU A 258 -42.41 33.37 8.41
CA LEU A 258 -42.79 34.77 8.31
C LEU A 258 -44.31 34.94 8.33
N TRP A 259 -45.06 34.11 7.59
CA TRP A 259 -46.52 34.18 7.53
C TRP A 259 -47.18 33.89 8.88
N LEU A 260 -46.86 32.73 9.47
CA LEU A 260 -47.35 32.37 10.81
C LEU A 260 -46.80 33.32 11.87
N GLY A 261 -45.57 33.77 11.69
CA GLY A 261 -44.91 34.69 12.59
C GLY A 261 -45.61 36.04 12.69
N VAL A 262 -46.02 36.64 11.56
CA VAL A 262 -46.77 37.91 11.56
C VAL A 262 -48.08 37.78 12.35
N VAL A 263 -48.87 36.74 12.10
CA VAL A 263 -50.12 36.48 12.83
C VAL A 263 -49.84 36.35 14.34
N LYS A 264 -48.77 35.65 14.71
CA LYS A 264 -48.39 35.43 16.11
C LYS A 264 -47.79 36.66 16.79
N VAL A 265 -47.13 37.53 16.05
CA VAL A 265 -46.65 38.84 16.52
C VAL A 265 -47.84 39.78 16.76
N ASP A 266 -48.82 39.79 15.86
CA ASP A 266 -50.05 40.59 16.03
C ASP A 266 -50.88 40.12 17.24
N GLU A 267 -50.87 38.81 17.54
CA GLU A 267 -51.44 38.22 18.76
C GLU A 267 -50.62 38.51 20.04
N GLY A 268 -49.43 39.11 19.93
CA GLY A 268 -48.52 39.38 21.04
C GLY A 268 -47.83 38.14 21.62
N SER A 269 -47.88 37.01 20.90
CA SER A 269 -47.38 35.71 21.38
C SER A 269 -45.90 35.46 21.11
N ILE A 270 -45.34 36.08 20.07
CA ILE A 270 -43.90 36.04 19.75
C ILE A 270 -43.42 37.42 19.28
N SER A 271 -42.11 37.66 19.35
CA SER A 271 -41.46 38.88 18.89
C SER A 271 -40.80 38.71 17.51
N VAL A 272 -40.44 39.82 16.85
CA VAL A 272 -39.86 39.80 15.50
C VAL A 272 -38.48 39.11 15.49
N GLY A 273 -37.68 39.29 16.53
CA GLY A 273 -36.39 38.63 16.71
C GLY A 273 -36.49 37.10 16.77
N VAL A 274 -37.57 36.55 17.34
CA VAL A 274 -37.82 35.09 17.39
C VAL A 274 -37.92 34.50 15.98
N ILE A 275 -38.59 35.21 15.06
CA ILE A 275 -38.76 34.77 13.67
C ILE A 275 -37.40 34.74 12.96
N LEU A 276 -36.57 35.77 13.15
CA LEU A 276 -35.23 35.85 12.54
C LEU A 276 -34.27 34.81 13.12
N ALA A 277 -34.32 34.56 14.42
CA ALA A 277 -33.55 33.48 15.04
C ALA A 277 -33.99 32.10 14.53
N PHE A 278 -35.29 31.86 14.40
CA PHE A 278 -35.85 30.63 13.84
C PHE A 278 -35.33 30.35 12.43
N ILE A 279 -35.31 31.35 11.55
CA ILE A 279 -34.81 31.22 10.16
C ILE A 279 -33.33 30.79 10.15
N ASN A 280 -32.51 31.38 11.04
CA ASN A 280 -31.10 30.99 11.18
C ASN A 280 -30.96 29.56 11.71
N TYR A 281 -31.72 29.18 12.74
CA TYR A 281 -31.69 27.80 13.27
C TYR A 281 -32.10 26.77 12.21
N MET A 282 -33.08 27.08 11.36
CA MET A 282 -33.46 26.20 10.26
C MET A 282 -32.33 25.96 9.26
N THR A 283 -31.54 26.99 8.96
CA THR A 283 -30.34 26.89 8.11
C THR A 283 -29.24 26.06 8.80
N ILE A 284 -29.02 26.26 10.10
CA ILE A 284 -28.06 25.48 10.90
C ILE A 284 -28.45 24.00 10.92
N ILE A 285 -29.73 23.68 11.09
CA ILE A 285 -30.28 22.32 11.08
C ILE A 285 -30.02 21.64 9.73
N MET A 286 -30.27 22.32 8.61
CA MET A 286 -29.97 21.80 7.27
C MET A 286 -28.46 21.49 7.12
N ASN A 287 -27.59 22.42 7.50
CA ASN A 287 -26.14 22.25 7.39
C ASN A 287 -25.61 21.13 8.32
N GLY A 288 -26.15 21.02 9.53
CA GLY A 288 -25.83 19.95 10.48
C GLY A 288 -26.19 18.57 9.94
N LEU A 289 -27.36 18.45 9.30
CA LEU A 289 -27.81 17.20 8.69
C LEU A 289 -26.97 16.80 7.47
N MET A 290 -26.62 17.77 6.63
CA MET A 290 -25.76 17.58 5.45
C MET A 290 -24.35 17.14 5.84
N SER A 291 -23.70 17.86 6.75
CA SER A 291 -22.35 17.54 7.21
C SER A 291 -22.27 16.14 7.86
N SER A 292 -23.24 15.78 8.70
CA SER A 292 -23.35 14.44 9.29
C SER A 292 -23.44 13.34 8.24
N SER A 293 -24.25 13.56 7.20
CA SER A 293 -24.45 12.61 6.10
C SER A 293 -23.17 12.38 5.30
N HIS A 294 -22.42 13.46 5.01
CA HIS A 294 -21.12 13.35 4.32
C HIS A 294 -20.09 12.56 5.13
N VAL A 295 -20.01 12.78 6.45
CA VAL A 295 -19.06 12.04 7.29
C VAL A 295 -19.46 10.57 7.37
N LEU A 296 -20.74 10.25 7.52
CA LEU A 296 -21.22 8.87 7.54
C LEU A 296 -20.84 8.14 6.24
N MET A 297 -21.01 8.78 5.09
CA MET A 297 -20.58 8.23 3.80
C MET A 297 -19.06 7.97 3.78
N MET A 298 -18.25 8.91 4.28
CA MET A 298 -16.80 8.71 4.33
C MET A 298 -16.40 7.53 5.23
N ILE A 299 -17.02 7.39 6.41
CA ILE A 299 -16.79 6.26 7.32
C ILE A 299 -17.14 4.95 6.62
N THR A 300 -18.28 4.88 5.91
CA THR A 300 -18.67 3.66 5.19
C THR A 300 -17.67 3.26 4.10
N ARG A 301 -17.07 4.24 3.41
CA ARG A 301 -16.01 4.01 2.41
C ARG A 301 -14.70 3.53 3.04
N ALA A 302 -14.47 3.82 4.31
CA ALA A 302 -13.25 3.41 5.02
C ALA A 302 -13.31 1.96 5.52
N PHE A 303 -14.50 1.34 5.61
CA PHE A 303 -14.62 -0.05 6.10
C PHE A 303 -13.85 -1.08 5.27
N PRO A 304 -13.92 -1.10 3.93
CA PRO A 304 -13.13 -2.05 3.14
C PRO A 304 -11.61 -1.87 3.30
N SER A 305 -11.15 -0.63 3.51
CA SER A 305 -9.73 -0.35 3.81
C SER A 305 -9.33 -0.87 5.19
N ALA A 306 -10.20 -0.76 6.20
CA ALA A 306 -9.99 -1.40 7.50
C ALA A 306 -9.90 -2.92 7.39
N ASP A 307 -10.75 -3.54 6.58
CA ASP A 307 -10.76 -5.00 6.39
C ASP A 307 -9.45 -5.48 5.74
N ARG A 308 -8.94 -4.78 4.70
CA ARG A 308 -7.65 -5.10 4.07
C ARG A 308 -6.45 -4.91 5.01
N ILE A 309 -6.45 -3.86 5.82
CA ILE A 309 -5.39 -3.64 6.82
C ILE A 309 -5.40 -4.76 7.86
N GLN A 310 -6.58 -5.14 8.34
CA GLN A 310 -6.73 -6.23 9.29
C GLN A 310 -6.31 -7.58 8.70
N GLU A 311 -6.60 -7.83 7.41
CA GLU A 311 -6.13 -9.01 6.67
C GLU A 311 -4.60 -9.15 6.75
N VAL A 312 -3.86 -8.06 6.54
CA VAL A 312 -2.39 -8.05 6.65
C VAL A 312 -1.92 -8.25 8.10
N LEU A 313 -2.50 -7.54 9.06
CA LEU A 313 -2.11 -7.64 10.47
C LEU A 313 -2.36 -9.04 11.07
N SER A 314 -3.46 -9.67 10.65
CA SER A 314 -3.87 -11.01 11.10
C SER A 314 -3.23 -12.15 10.31
N ALA A 315 -2.59 -11.88 9.17
CA ALA A 315 -1.90 -12.90 8.39
C ALA A 315 -0.85 -13.63 9.23
N GLU A 316 -0.86 -14.96 9.18
CA GLU A 316 0.21 -15.75 9.77
C GLU A 316 1.47 -15.69 8.89
N ILE A 317 2.61 -15.53 9.53
CA ILE A 317 3.91 -15.60 8.87
C ILE A 317 4.24 -17.09 8.73
N ASP A 318 4.32 -17.57 7.48
CA ASP A 318 4.48 -19.00 7.19
C ASP A 318 5.85 -19.53 7.63
N ILE A 319 6.92 -18.76 7.41
CA ILE A 319 8.30 -19.17 7.71
C ILE A 319 8.73 -18.53 9.03
N LYS A 320 8.90 -19.36 10.06
CA LYS A 320 9.42 -18.98 11.38
C LYS A 320 10.73 -19.71 11.64
N ASP A 321 11.53 -19.16 12.56
CA ASP A 321 12.71 -19.87 13.07
C ASP A 321 12.30 -21.26 13.62
N GLY A 322 13.13 -22.28 13.37
CA GLY A 322 12.88 -23.65 13.81
C GLY A 322 12.75 -23.80 15.33
N ALA A 323 12.11 -24.88 15.78
CA ALA A 323 11.99 -25.23 17.19
C ALA A 323 13.35 -25.65 17.77
N GLY A 324 14.20 -24.65 18.06
CA GLY A 324 15.57 -24.85 18.56
C GLY A 324 16.52 -23.75 18.13
N GLY A 325 16.28 -23.11 16.99
CA GLY A 325 17.02 -21.93 16.51
C GLY A 325 18.54 -22.10 16.56
N ILE A 326 19.03 -23.28 16.18
CA ILE A 326 20.45 -23.61 16.34
C ILE A 326 21.32 -22.72 15.46
N THR A 327 22.52 -22.42 15.93
CA THR A 327 23.46 -21.49 15.30
C THR A 327 24.84 -22.12 15.06
N PRO A 328 24.93 -23.31 14.42
CA PRO A 328 26.23 -23.91 14.13
C PRO A 328 26.95 -23.11 13.04
N LYS A 329 28.27 -23.26 12.97
CA LYS A 329 29.05 -22.78 11.82
C LYS A 329 28.69 -23.63 10.60
N ILE A 330 28.30 -22.99 9.50
CA ILE A 330 27.95 -23.65 8.25
C ILE A 330 29.23 -23.78 7.40
N ASN A 331 29.54 -24.99 6.97
CA ASN A 331 30.69 -25.32 6.12
C ASN A 331 30.31 -25.39 4.65
N GLY A 332 29.09 -25.86 4.33
CA GLY A 332 28.51 -25.73 2.99
C GLY A 332 28.16 -27.04 2.27
N ASP A 333 28.08 -28.17 2.97
CA ASP A 333 27.49 -29.39 2.39
C ASP A 333 25.98 -29.18 2.20
N VAL A 334 25.45 -29.43 1.01
CA VAL A 334 24.03 -29.27 0.69
C VAL A 334 23.47 -30.59 0.16
N THR A 335 22.45 -31.11 0.83
CA THR A 335 21.79 -32.37 0.46
C THR A 335 20.28 -32.20 0.34
N PHE A 336 19.72 -32.62 -0.79
CA PHE A 336 18.29 -32.72 -1.06
C PHE A 336 17.87 -34.19 -0.97
N GLN A 337 16.82 -34.47 -0.19
CA GLN A 337 16.27 -35.82 0.01
C GLN A 337 14.77 -35.82 -0.33
N ASP A 338 14.43 -36.39 -1.48
CA ASP A 338 13.08 -36.60 -2.00
C ASP A 338 12.22 -35.32 -1.99
N VAL A 339 12.84 -34.20 -2.37
CA VAL A 339 12.23 -32.87 -2.23
C VAL A 339 11.19 -32.65 -3.33
N SER A 340 9.97 -32.33 -2.92
CA SER A 340 8.88 -31.89 -3.80
C SER A 340 8.28 -30.57 -3.34
N TYR A 341 7.89 -29.71 -4.28
CA TYR A 341 7.36 -28.37 -3.97
C TYR A 341 6.36 -27.85 -5.00
N SER A 342 5.26 -27.25 -4.53
CA SER A 342 4.28 -26.51 -5.31
C SER A 342 4.05 -25.10 -4.76
N TYR A 343 3.84 -24.13 -5.65
CA TYR A 343 3.48 -22.75 -5.24
C TYR A 343 2.08 -22.64 -4.66
N SER A 344 1.23 -23.65 -4.86
CA SER A 344 -0.14 -23.67 -4.34
C SER A 344 -0.39 -24.96 -3.56
N LYS A 345 -1.10 -24.88 -2.43
CA LYS A 345 -1.30 -26.00 -1.50
C LYS A 345 -1.91 -27.27 -2.11
N ASN A 346 -2.51 -27.18 -3.30
CA ASN A 346 -3.09 -28.31 -4.06
C ASN A 346 -2.72 -28.25 -5.57
N GLY A 347 -1.63 -27.57 -5.92
CA GLY A 347 -1.20 -27.44 -7.31
C GLY A 347 -0.36 -28.63 -7.77
N GLU A 348 -0.02 -28.61 -9.05
CA GLU A 348 1.00 -29.51 -9.56
C GLU A 348 2.35 -29.16 -8.92
N TYR A 349 3.13 -30.20 -8.61
CA TYR A 349 4.49 -30.04 -8.14
C TYR A 349 5.37 -29.45 -9.24
N VAL A 350 6.01 -28.33 -8.95
CA VAL A 350 7.01 -27.71 -9.83
C VAL A 350 8.34 -28.44 -9.72
N LEU A 351 8.64 -28.98 -8.55
CA LEU A 351 9.78 -29.87 -8.29
C LEU A 351 9.25 -31.18 -7.75
N LYS A 352 9.74 -32.30 -8.28
CA LYS A 352 9.24 -33.66 -8.03
C LYS A 352 10.40 -34.56 -7.62
N ASN A 353 10.38 -35.05 -6.38
CA ASN A 353 11.28 -36.07 -5.82
C ASN A 353 12.77 -35.82 -6.12
N LEU A 354 13.25 -34.60 -5.89
CA LEU A 354 14.65 -34.25 -6.12
C LEU A 354 15.55 -34.84 -5.04
N THR A 355 16.50 -35.69 -5.43
CA THR A 355 17.52 -36.26 -4.54
C THR A 355 18.92 -36.08 -5.10
N PHE A 356 19.73 -35.23 -4.45
CA PHE A 356 21.13 -34.99 -4.81
C PHE A 356 21.91 -34.37 -3.64
N SER A 357 23.23 -34.40 -3.73
CA SER A 357 24.14 -33.78 -2.75
C SER A 357 25.25 -33.01 -3.46
N VAL A 358 25.77 -31.99 -2.79
CA VAL A 358 26.93 -31.18 -3.20
C VAL A 358 27.81 -31.00 -1.98
N LYS A 359 29.08 -31.41 -2.05
CA LYS A 359 29.98 -31.29 -0.91
C LYS A 359 30.55 -29.87 -0.81
N GLN A 360 31.13 -29.56 0.35
CA GLN A 360 31.83 -28.31 0.57
C GLN A 360 32.85 -28.02 -0.54
N GLY A 361 32.80 -26.82 -1.12
CA GLY A 361 33.73 -26.34 -2.14
C GLY A 361 33.43 -26.81 -3.57
N GLU A 362 32.59 -27.85 -3.74
CA GLU A 362 32.19 -28.34 -5.06
C GLU A 362 31.27 -27.34 -5.79
N THR A 363 31.32 -27.40 -7.11
CA THR A 363 30.48 -26.63 -8.01
C THR A 363 29.40 -27.53 -8.63
N LEU A 364 28.14 -27.21 -8.33
CA LEU A 364 26.97 -27.78 -8.96
C LEU A 364 26.46 -26.88 -10.09
N GLY A 365 26.52 -27.36 -11.31
CA GLY A 365 25.84 -26.76 -12.46
C GLY A 365 24.40 -27.27 -12.56
N ILE A 366 23.44 -26.39 -12.84
CA ILE A 366 22.04 -26.76 -13.08
C ILE A 366 21.58 -26.19 -14.42
N ILE A 367 21.09 -27.05 -15.30
CA ILE A 367 20.56 -26.70 -16.63
C ILE A 367 19.21 -27.35 -16.88
N GLY A 368 18.41 -26.73 -17.74
CA GLY A 368 17.10 -27.24 -18.14
C GLY A 368 16.30 -26.23 -18.92
N SER A 369 15.19 -26.66 -19.53
CA SER A 369 14.26 -25.80 -20.30
C SER A 369 13.57 -24.74 -19.43
N THR A 370 13.10 -23.64 -20.01
CA THR A 370 12.30 -22.65 -19.27
C THR A 370 11.07 -23.32 -18.64
N GLY A 371 10.85 -23.12 -17.34
CA GLY A 371 9.76 -23.77 -16.61
C GLY A 371 10.16 -25.05 -15.86
N SER A 372 11.37 -25.59 -16.05
CA SER A 372 11.82 -26.83 -15.39
C SER A 372 12.07 -26.75 -13.87
N GLY A 373 11.68 -25.65 -13.22
CA GLY A 373 11.81 -25.48 -11.76
C GLY A 373 13.16 -24.99 -11.23
N LYS A 374 14.14 -24.66 -12.09
CA LYS A 374 15.47 -24.14 -11.69
C LYS A 374 15.42 -22.97 -10.70
N SER A 375 14.65 -21.92 -11.00
CA SER A 375 14.51 -20.75 -10.13
C SER A 375 13.67 -21.03 -8.87
N THR A 376 12.99 -22.18 -8.78
CA THR A 376 12.33 -22.63 -7.56
C THR A 376 13.36 -23.24 -6.62
N LEU A 377 14.30 -24.03 -7.15
CA LEU A 377 15.41 -24.63 -6.40
C LEU A 377 16.28 -23.54 -5.73
N THR A 378 16.56 -22.44 -6.44
CA THR A 378 17.33 -21.30 -5.89
C THR A 378 16.66 -20.62 -4.70
N LYS A 379 15.33 -20.71 -4.61
CA LYS A 379 14.54 -20.08 -3.54
C LYS A 379 14.37 -21.01 -2.32
N LEU A 380 14.48 -22.32 -2.50
CA LEU A 380 14.38 -23.30 -1.42
C LEU A 380 15.64 -23.31 -0.54
N ILE A 381 16.83 -23.20 -1.12
CA ILE A 381 18.12 -23.21 -0.38
C ILE A 381 18.19 -22.13 0.72
N PRO A 382 17.93 -20.83 0.46
CA PRO A 382 17.88 -19.79 1.49
C PRO A 382 16.60 -19.80 2.34
N ARG A 383 15.77 -20.85 2.20
CA ARG A 383 14.47 -21.01 2.87
C ARG A 383 13.57 -19.78 2.67
N LEU A 384 13.39 -19.37 1.41
CA LEU A 384 12.35 -18.40 1.02
C LEU A 384 10.99 -19.09 0.85
N TYR A 385 11.03 -20.40 0.64
CA TYR A 385 9.92 -21.34 0.66
C TYR A 385 10.37 -22.60 1.41
N ASP A 386 9.44 -23.28 2.09
CA ASP A 386 9.66 -24.61 2.64
C ASP A 386 9.19 -25.67 1.62
N ALA A 387 9.86 -26.82 1.58
CA ALA A 387 9.45 -27.94 0.75
C ALA A 387 8.12 -28.54 1.26
N ASP A 388 7.27 -29.04 0.35
CA ASP A 388 6.02 -29.69 0.74
C ASP A 388 6.27 -31.16 1.16
N GLN A 389 7.26 -31.81 0.54
CA GLN A 389 7.72 -33.16 0.87
C GLN A 389 9.25 -33.22 0.80
N GLY A 390 9.83 -34.20 1.49
CA GLY A 390 11.27 -34.37 1.57
C GLY A 390 11.95 -33.40 2.54
N ARG A 391 13.28 -33.37 2.52
CA ARG A 391 14.09 -32.49 3.39
C ARG A 391 15.28 -31.91 2.63
N ILE A 392 15.64 -30.70 3.02
CA ILE A 392 16.86 -30.04 2.56
C ILE A 392 17.77 -29.91 3.78
N LEU A 393 18.94 -30.52 3.68
CA LEU A 393 19.94 -30.56 4.74
C LEU A 393 21.12 -29.68 4.34
N ILE A 394 21.62 -28.90 5.30
CA ILE A 394 22.91 -28.23 5.20
C ILE A 394 23.79 -28.77 6.32
N ASP A 395 24.98 -29.27 5.97
CA ASP A 395 25.90 -29.95 6.91
C ASP A 395 25.21 -31.05 7.76
N GLY A 396 24.26 -31.77 7.15
CA GLY A 396 23.48 -32.85 7.79
C GLY A 396 22.31 -32.40 8.68
N ILE A 397 22.05 -31.09 8.79
CA ILE A 397 21.00 -30.51 9.61
C ILE A 397 19.90 -29.95 8.69
N ASP A 398 18.62 -30.18 9.02
CA ASP A 398 17.50 -29.63 8.24
C ASP A 398 17.51 -28.11 8.27
N ILE A 399 17.37 -27.46 7.10
CA ILE A 399 17.27 -25.99 6.99
C ILE A 399 16.13 -25.41 7.85
N GLN A 400 15.13 -26.23 8.20
CA GLN A 400 14.03 -25.84 9.07
C GLN A 400 14.46 -25.62 10.52
N ASP A 401 15.51 -26.29 11.00
CA ASP A 401 15.97 -26.25 12.39
C ASP A 401 16.89 -25.05 12.69
N TYR A 402 17.50 -24.47 11.65
CA TYR A 402 18.37 -23.30 11.77
C TYR A 402 17.60 -22.04 12.17
N ARG A 403 18.29 -21.15 12.89
CA ARG A 403 17.89 -19.74 12.93
C ARG A 403 18.07 -19.11 11.55
N LEU A 404 17.00 -18.50 11.01
CA LEU A 404 16.98 -17.97 9.63
C LEU A 404 18.11 -16.96 9.37
N GLN A 405 18.45 -16.14 10.37
CA GLN A 405 19.53 -15.18 10.26
C GLN A 405 20.89 -15.86 10.06
N VAL A 406 21.14 -17.01 10.69
CA VAL A 406 22.40 -17.78 10.56
C VAL A 406 22.43 -18.55 9.24
N LEU A 407 21.31 -19.17 8.86
CA LEU A 407 21.17 -19.84 7.57
C LEU A 407 21.44 -18.87 6.41
N ARG A 408 20.70 -17.75 6.38
CA ARG A 408 20.86 -16.72 5.35
C ARG A 408 22.20 -16.01 5.46
N ALA A 409 22.71 -15.85 6.69
CA ALA A 409 24.12 -15.69 7.10
C ALA A 409 25.17 -16.24 6.14
N ALA A 410 25.06 -17.54 5.90
CA ALA A 410 26.05 -18.34 5.21
C ALA A 410 25.82 -18.43 3.70
N ILE A 411 24.71 -17.90 3.20
CA ILE A 411 24.30 -18.03 1.79
C ILE A 411 24.39 -16.67 1.08
N GLY A 412 25.12 -16.64 -0.03
CA GLY A 412 25.09 -15.53 -0.99
C GLY A 412 24.19 -15.90 -2.16
N VAL A 413 23.18 -15.10 -2.47
CA VAL A 413 22.28 -15.34 -3.60
C VAL A 413 22.37 -14.20 -4.59
N VAL A 414 22.60 -14.54 -5.85
CA VAL A 414 22.49 -13.61 -6.98
C VAL A 414 21.34 -14.08 -7.85
N THR A 415 20.32 -13.23 -7.98
CA THR A 415 19.12 -13.55 -8.76
C THR A 415 19.31 -13.19 -10.23
N GLN A 416 18.51 -13.82 -11.11
CA GLN A 416 18.53 -13.56 -12.56
C GLN A 416 18.29 -12.08 -12.90
N ARG A 417 17.44 -11.40 -12.14
CA ARG A 417 17.19 -9.97 -12.29
C ARG A 417 17.77 -9.21 -11.11
N ALA A 418 18.95 -8.63 -11.29
CA ALA A 418 19.55 -7.76 -10.28
C ALA A 418 18.64 -6.58 -9.92
N LEU A 419 18.29 -6.49 -8.63
CA LEU A 419 17.55 -5.38 -8.05
C LEU A 419 18.46 -4.61 -7.08
N LEU A 420 18.59 -3.31 -7.35
CA LEU A 420 19.38 -2.39 -6.54
C LEU A 420 18.49 -1.41 -5.80
N PHE A 421 18.96 -0.96 -4.64
CA PHE A 421 18.31 0.04 -3.81
C PHE A 421 18.88 1.42 -4.08
N SER A 422 18.07 2.45 -3.81
CA SER A 422 18.53 3.84 -3.86
C SER A 422 19.64 4.07 -2.83
N GLY A 423 20.71 4.75 -3.24
CA GLY A 423 21.90 4.94 -2.41
C GLY A 423 23.13 5.14 -3.29
N THR A 424 24.21 4.44 -2.98
CA THR A 424 25.45 4.39 -3.77
C THR A 424 25.79 2.96 -4.19
N ILE A 425 26.72 2.79 -5.15
CA ILE A 425 27.26 1.46 -5.51
C ILE A 425 27.81 0.76 -4.26
N ARG A 426 28.58 1.50 -3.45
CA ARG A 426 29.12 1.06 -2.17
C ARG A 426 28.03 0.54 -1.23
N SER A 427 26.98 1.33 -0.98
CA SER A 427 25.91 0.91 -0.07
C SER A 427 25.21 -0.36 -0.55
N ASN A 428 25.00 -0.50 -1.87
CA ASN A 428 24.40 -1.70 -2.44
C ASN A 428 25.28 -2.92 -2.24
N MET A 429 26.60 -2.80 -2.35
CA MET A 429 27.51 -3.92 -2.08
C MET A 429 27.55 -4.27 -0.58
N LEU A 430 27.56 -3.26 0.29
CA LEU A 430 27.55 -3.43 1.75
C LEU A 430 26.25 -4.03 2.30
N ASP A 431 25.14 -4.03 1.54
CA ASP A 431 23.94 -4.80 1.90
C ASP A 431 24.22 -6.30 2.12
N GLY A 432 25.30 -6.83 1.53
CA GLY A 432 25.73 -8.21 1.74
C GLY A 432 26.39 -8.47 3.10
N LYS A 433 27.09 -7.45 3.62
CA LYS A 433 27.78 -7.44 4.93
C LYS A 433 28.04 -5.98 5.32
N ALA A 434 27.20 -5.45 6.20
CA ALA A 434 27.17 -4.01 6.53
C ALA A 434 28.45 -3.52 7.21
N ASP A 435 29.13 -4.42 7.94
CA ASP A 435 30.38 -4.21 8.67
C ASP A 435 31.60 -4.72 7.91
N ALA A 436 31.51 -4.89 6.58
CA ALA A 436 32.64 -5.33 5.76
C ALA A 436 33.81 -4.35 5.84
N LEU A 437 35.02 -4.90 5.97
CA LEU A 437 36.25 -4.11 5.92
C LEU A 437 36.45 -3.55 4.50
N GLU A 438 37.16 -2.43 4.40
CA GLU A 438 37.43 -1.79 3.09
C GLU A 438 38.09 -2.77 2.10
N GLN A 439 39.01 -3.60 2.61
CA GLN A 439 39.71 -4.60 1.82
C GLN A 439 38.75 -5.68 1.29
N GLU A 440 37.78 -6.13 2.10
CA GLU A 440 36.79 -7.11 1.66
C GLU A 440 35.87 -6.52 0.58
N LEU A 441 35.49 -5.24 0.72
CA LEU A 441 34.69 -4.55 -0.27
C LEU A 441 35.44 -4.39 -1.60
N MET A 442 36.72 -3.99 -1.55
CA MET A 442 37.54 -3.83 -2.75
C MET A 442 37.82 -5.18 -3.44
N GLU A 443 38.14 -6.22 -2.67
CA GLU A 443 38.33 -7.58 -3.19
C GLU A 443 37.07 -8.09 -3.90
N ALA A 444 35.89 -7.84 -3.32
CA ALA A 444 34.62 -8.18 -3.94
C ALA A 444 34.32 -7.32 -5.17
N ALA A 445 34.63 -6.02 -5.15
CA ALA A 445 34.47 -5.13 -6.29
C ALA A 445 35.35 -5.55 -7.48
N ASP A 446 36.58 -5.99 -7.21
CA ASP A 446 37.49 -6.52 -8.23
C ASP A 446 37.03 -7.89 -8.76
N SER A 447 36.68 -8.80 -7.85
CA SER A 447 36.18 -10.14 -8.19
C SER A 447 34.91 -10.10 -9.04
N SER A 448 34.04 -9.11 -8.80
CA SER A 448 32.80 -8.90 -9.56
C SER A 448 32.93 -7.93 -10.74
N ARG A 449 34.15 -7.40 -11.00
CA ARG A 449 34.43 -6.38 -12.04
C ARG A 449 33.61 -5.10 -11.90
N VAL A 450 33.19 -4.77 -10.68
CA VAL A 450 32.60 -3.47 -10.35
C VAL A 450 33.66 -2.37 -10.42
N SER A 451 34.88 -2.64 -9.93
CA SER A 451 35.99 -1.68 -9.95
C SER A 451 36.28 -1.12 -11.34
N GLU A 452 36.20 -1.97 -12.37
CA GLU A 452 36.50 -1.62 -13.76
C GLU A 452 35.62 -0.49 -14.31
N PHE A 453 34.32 -0.47 -13.97
CA PHE A 453 33.43 0.61 -14.40
C PHE A 453 33.29 1.69 -13.34
N SER A 454 33.41 1.38 -12.04
CA SER A 454 33.34 2.41 -11.01
C SER A 454 34.49 3.40 -11.12
N LEU A 455 35.71 2.94 -11.46
CA LEU A 455 36.86 3.81 -11.69
C LEU A 455 36.69 4.79 -12.87
N LYS A 456 35.75 4.52 -13.77
CA LYS A 456 35.40 5.40 -14.91
C LYS A 456 34.33 6.44 -14.52
N LEU A 457 33.77 6.35 -13.31
CA LEU A 457 32.79 7.28 -12.77
C LEU A 457 33.50 8.26 -11.82
N ASP A 458 33.15 9.54 -11.90
CA ASP A 458 33.79 10.61 -11.11
C ASP A 458 33.75 10.35 -9.59
N GLU A 459 32.70 9.68 -9.12
CA GLU A 459 32.47 9.38 -7.70
C GLU A 459 32.87 7.94 -7.31
N GLY A 460 33.43 7.14 -8.23
CA GLY A 460 33.87 5.78 -7.91
C GLY A 460 32.73 4.89 -7.38
N LEU A 461 33.00 4.20 -6.27
CA LEU A 461 31.99 3.41 -5.54
C LEU A 461 30.93 4.28 -4.83
N SER A 462 31.17 5.59 -4.67
CA SER A 462 30.19 6.50 -4.10
C SER A 462 29.15 6.96 -5.12
N HIS A 463 29.29 6.59 -6.40
CA HIS A 463 28.36 7.00 -7.45
C HIS A 463 26.90 6.64 -7.09
N PRO A 464 25.95 7.58 -7.27
CA PRO A 464 24.58 7.40 -6.87
C PRO A 464 23.86 6.32 -7.70
N VAL A 465 23.07 5.50 -7.01
CA VAL A 465 22.19 4.51 -7.60
C VAL A 465 20.75 5.01 -7.45
N ALA A 466 20.08 5.24 -8.57
CA ALA A 466 18.67 5.64 -8.58
C ALA A 466 17.76 4.47 -8.15
N GLN A 467 16.48 4.74 -7.88
CA GLN A 467 15.50 3.69 -7.54
C GLN A 467 15.52 2.55 -8.57
N GLY A 468 15.75 1.31 -8.10
CA GLY A 468 15.85 0.12 -8.96
C GLY A 468 17.10 0.06 -9.85
N GLY A 469 18.08 0.96 -9.67
CA GLY A 469 19.26 1.08 -10.52
C GLY A 469 18.93 1.48 -11.95
N ASN A 470 17.93 2.35 -12.14
CA ASN A 470 17.48 2.77 -13.48
C ASN A 470 18.52 3.59 -14.26
N ASN A 471 19.50 4.19 -13.57
CA ASN A 471 20.61 4.91 -14.18
C ASN A 471 21.80 4.00 -14.57
N LEU A 472 21.70 2.69 -14.35
CA LEU A 472 22.76 1.71 -14.64
C LEU A 472 22.31 0.69 -15.70
N SER A 473 23.28 0.21 -16.49
CA SER A 473 23.05 -0.85 -17.47
C SER A 473 22.72 -2.19 -16.81
N GLY A 474 22.14 -3.14 -17.57
CA GLY A 474 21.83 -4.49 -17.06
C GLY A 474 23.06 -5.21 -16.51
N GLY A 475 24.16 -5.23 -17.27
CA GLY A 475 25.41 -5.86 -16.84
C GLY A 475 26.08 -5.15 -15.65
N GLN A 476 25.95 -3.83 -15.52
CA GLN A 476 26.43 -3.10 -14.33
C GLN A 476 25.64 -3.49 -13.08
N LYS A 477 24.30 -3.52 -13.17
CA LYS A 477 23.44 -3.96 -12.06
C LYS A 477 23.77 -5.38 -11.62
N GLN A 478 23.98 -6.25 -12.58
CA GLN A 478 24.31 -7.65 -12.32
C GLN A 478 25.65 -7.80 -11.61
N ARG A 479 26.70 -7.11 -12.10
CA ARG A 479 28.02 -7.07 -11.43
C ARG A 479 27.95 -6.52 -10.00
N ILE A 480 27.17 -5.47 -9.75
CA ILE A 480 26.96 -4.96 -8.38
C ILE A 480 26.26 -6.00 -7.50
N SER A 481 25.25 -6.71 -8.02
CA SER A 481 24.56 -7.77 -7.29
C SER A 481 25.47 -8.96 -7.00
N ILE A 482 26.40 -9.29 -7.90
CA ILE A 482 27.44 -10.31 -7.66
C ILE A 482 28.40 -9.82 -6.58
N GLY A 483 28.86 -8.57 -6.68
CA GLY A 483 29.68 -7.91 -5.67
C GLY A 483 29.05 -7.98 -4.28
N ARG A 484 27.75 -7.67 -4.17
CA ARG A 484 26.98 -7.81 -2.92
C ARG A 484 27.05 -9.22 -2.32
N ALA A 485 26.95 -10.27 -3.14
CA ALA A 485 27.08 -11.65 -2.66
C ALA A 485 28.53 -11.99 -2.25
N PHE A 486 29.51 -11.47 -2.99
CA PHE A 486 30.94 -11.70 -2.80
C PHE A 486 31.49 -11.07 -1.52
N VAL A 487 31.10 -9.83 -1.19
CA VAL A 487 31.53 -9.13 0.05
C VAL A 487 31.25 -9.98 1.30
N ARG A 488 30.23 -10.84 1.26
CA ARG A 488 29.83 -11.69 2.37
C ARG A 488 30.78 -12.86 2.66
N LYS A 489 31.57 -13.30 1.67
CA LYS A 489 32.34 -14.56 1.71
C LYS A 489 31.48 -15.75 2.19
N PRO A 490 30.39 -16.08 1.47
CA PRO A 490 29.42 -17.07 1.93
C PRO A 490 29.98 -18.50 1.84
N ALA A 491 29.52 -19.40 2.71
CA ALA A 491 29.81 -20.83 2.61
C ALA A 491 29.11 -21.47 1.40
N ILE A 492 27.94 -20.95 1.01
CA ILE A 492 27.17 -21.40 -0.15
C ILE A 492 26.86 -20.21 -1.03
N LEU A 493 27.21 -20.29 -2.31
CA LEU A 493 26.93 -19.26 -3.30
C LEU A 493 25.95 -19.79 -4.36
N VAL A 494 24.81 -19.13 -4.51
CA VAL A 494 23.78 -19.45 -5.49
C VAL A 494 23.75 -18.37 -6.57
N LEU A 495 24.01 -18.76 -7.82
CA LEU A 495 24.09 -17.87 -8.98
C LEU A 495 22.98 -18.27 -9.97
N ASP A 496 21.89 -17.50 -10.02
CA ASP A 496 20.73 -17.77 -10.89
C ASP A 496 20.85 -17.01 -12.21
N ASP A 497 21.41 -17.65 -13.26
CA ASP A 497 21.62 -17.10 -14.60
C ASP A 497 22.28 -15.71 -14.58
N SER A 498 23.14 -15.49 -13.58
CA SER A 498 23.62 -14.17 -13.19
C SER A 498 24.72 -13.61 -14.09
N THR A 499 25.24 -14.38 -15.03
CA THR A 499 26.25 -13.90 -15.99
C THR A 499 25.66 -13.65 -17.38
N SER A 500 24.37 -13.94 -17.59
CA SER A 500 23.73 -13.84 -18.91
C SER A 500 23.66 -12.41 -19.44
N ALA A 501 23.53 -11.42 -18.56
CA ALA A 501 23.49 -9.99 -18.87
C ALA A 501 24.88 -9.30 -18.87
N VAL A 502 25.94 -10.06 -18.64
CA VAL A 502 27.33 -9.58 -18.53
C VAL A 502 28.08 -9.91 -19.84
N ASP A 503 29.03 -9.07 -20.24
CA ASP A 503 29.86 -9.33 -21.42
C ASP A 503 30.81 -10.52 -21.18
N ALA A 504 31.26 -11.18 -22.25
CA ALA A 504 32.03 -12.43 -22.16
C ALA A 504 33.37 -12.27 -21.40
N LEU A 505 34.02 -11.10 -21.48
CA LEU A 505 35.29 -10.86 -20.78
C LEU A 505 35.05 -10.74 -19.27
N SER A 506 34.03 -9.98 -18.88
CA SER A 506 33.59 -9.87 -17.49
C SER A 506 33.11 -11.23 -16.94
N GLU A 507 32.33 -12.01 -17.69
CA GLU A 507 31.89 -13.35 -17.29
C GLU A 507 33.08 -14.28 -17.04
N SER A 508 34.04 -14.34 -17.96
CA SER A 508 35.24 -15.16 -17.80
C SER A 508 36.05 -14.76 -16.56
N ALA A 509 36.14 -13.46 -16.27
CA ALA A 509 36.88 -12.99 -15.10
C ALA A 509 36.15 -13.30 -13.78
N ILE A 510 34.82 -13.19 -13.76
CA ILE A 510 34.01 -13.56 -12.59
C ILE A 510 34.15 -15.06 -12.31
N ASN A 511 34.08 -15.91 -13.34
CA ASN A 511 34.29 -17.36 -13.18
C ASN A 511 35.70 -17.69 -12.67
N GLN A 512 36.71 -16.97 -13.15
CA GLN A 512 38.07 -17.12 -12.62
C GLN A 512 38.14 -16.71 -11.14
N ALA A 513 37.49 -15.60 -10.75
CA ALA A 513 37.43 -15.18 -9.35
C ALA A 513 36.70 -16.22 -8.47
N LEU A 514 35.62 -16.82 -8.96
CA LEU A 514 34.91 -17.91 -8.26
C LEU A 514 35.81 -19.11 -7.99
N SER A 515 36.66 -19.50 -8.96
CA SER A 515 37.60 -20.61 -8.78
C SER A 515 38.74 -20.31 -7.81
N LYS A 516 39.20 -19.06 -7.72
CA LYS A 516 40.42 -18.69 -6.96
C LYS A 516 40.13 -18.10 -5.58
N ASN A 517 39.20 -17.14 -5.51
CA ASN A 517 38.95 -16.35 -4.31
C ASN A 517 37.83 -16.96 -3.45
N TYR A 518 37.03 -17.86 -4.02
CA TYR A 518 35.89 -18.52 -3.37
C TYR A 518 36.00 -20.05 -3.47
N GLU A 519 37.22 -20.60 -3.44
CA GLU A 519 37.47 -22.04 -3.59
C GLU A 519 36.70 -22.87 -2.55
N GLU A 520 36.71 -22.43 -1.28
CA GLU A 520 36.04 -23.11 -0.16
C GLU A 520 34.50 -22.98 -0.17
N SER A 521 33.94 -22.07 -0.97
CA SER A 521 32.49 -21.89 -1.09
C SER A 521 31.89 -22.95 -2.01
N THR A 522 30.84 -23.62 -1.54
CA THR A 522 30.00 -24.47 -2.39
C THR A 522 29.25 -23.60 -3.40
N LYS A 523 29.41 -23.85 -4.71
CA LYS A 523 28.81 -23.03 -5.76
C LYS A 523 27.65 -23.77 -6.40
N ILE A 524 26.50 -23.12 -6.51
CA ILE A 524 25.32 -23.63 -7.21
C ILE A 524 25.00 -22.65 -8.34
N ILE A 525 25.36 -23.04 -9.56
CA ILE A 525 25.27 -22.20 -10.76
C ILE A 525 24.12 -22.70 -11.62
N ILE A 526 23.06 -21.91 -11.72
CA ILE A 526 21.95 -22.14 -12.64
C ILE A 526 22.28 -21.36 -13.90
N SER A 527 22.30 -22.02 -15.04
CA SER A 527 22.53 -21.32 -16.31
C SER A 527 21.65 -21.88 -17.42
N SER A 528 21.24 -20.98 -18.31
CA SER A 528 20.69 -21.37 -19.61
C SER A 528 21.78 -21.83 -20.58
N LYS A 529 23.06 -21.48 -20.34
CA LYS A 529 24.20 -21.76 -21.21
C LYS A 529 25.08 -22.87 -20.64
N ILE A 530 25.38 -23.88 -21.45
CA ILE A 530 26.30 -24.97 -21.05
C ILE A 530 27.70 -24.43 -20.78
N SER A 531 28.15 -23.41 -21.52
CA SER A 531 29.47 -22.80 -21.32
C SER A 531 29.73 -22.34 -19.88
N SER A 532 28.70 -21.88 -19.17
CA SER A 532 28.83 -21.36 -17.81
C SER A 532 28.91 -22.46 -16.74
N ILE A 533 28.49 -23.69 -17.06
CA ILE A 533 28.45 -24.82 -16.12
C ILE A 533 29.32 -26.00 -16.57
N LYS A 534 29.99 -25.89 -17.72
CA LYS A 534 30.79 -26.97 -18.32
C LYS A 534 31.91 -27.45 -17.38
N GLN A 535 32.45 -26.55 -16.57
CA GLN A 535 33.54 -26.82 -15.63
C GLN A 535 33.05 -27.21 -14.22
N ALA A 536 31.74 -27.38 -14.02
CA ALA A 536 31.19 -27.79 -12.74
C ALA A 536 31.61 -29.24 -12.43
N ASP A 537 31.91 -29.52 -11.15
CA ASP A 537 32.24 -30.86 -10.67
C ASP A 537 31.07 -31.83 -10.88
N GLN A 538 29.84 -31.31 -10.81
CA GLN A 538 28.62 -32.05 -11.09
C GLN A 538 27.61 -31.16 -11.81
N ILE A 539 26.91 -31.72 -12.80
CA ILE A 539 25.83 -31.05 -13.52
C ILE A 539 24.51 -31.82 -13.32
N LEU A 540 23.44 -31.09 -13.00
CA LEU A 540 22.07 -31.58 -12.97
C LEU A 540 21.29 -31.04 -14.18
N VAL A 541 20.65 -31.97 -14.89
CA VAL A 541 19.72 -31.68 -15.98
C VAL A 541 18.31 -31.80 -15.42
N LEU A 542 17.57 -30.69 -15.38
CA LEU A 542 16.18 -30.63 -14.93
C LEU A 542 15.22 -30.53 -16.11
N GLU A 543 14.23 -31.42 -16.13
CA GLU A 543 13.15 -31.46 -17.12
C GLU A 543 11.82 -31.69 -16.38
N ASP A 544 10.82 -30.83 -16.63
CA ASP A 544 9.49 -30.90 -16.02
C ASP A 544 9.45 -31.10 -14.48
N GLY A 545 10.46 -30.56 -13.79
CA GLY A 545 10.57 -30.59 -12.32
C GLY A 545 11.32 -31.80 -11.76
N GLU A 546 11.79 -32.71 -12.61
CA GLU A 546 12.51 -33.93 -12.25
C GLU A 546 13.98 -33.88 -12.71
N ILE A 547 14.83 -34.71 -12.10
CA ILE A 547 16.22 -34.86 -12.51
C ILE A 547 16.28 -35.83 -13.70
N ALA A 548 16.41 -35.28 -14.91
CA ALA A 548 16.58 -36.06 -16.13
C ALA A 548 18.00 -36.62 -16.29
N GLY A 549 18.99 -36.02 -15.63
CA GLY A 549 20.38 -36.48 -15.68
C GLY A 549 21.26 -35.84 -14.61
N LYS A 550 22.29 -36.59 -14.19
CA LYS A 550 23.30 -36.17 -13.21
C LYS A 550 24.65 -36.75 -13.62
N GLY A 551 25.70 -35.92 -13.68
CA GLY A 551 27.05 -36.34 -14.01
C GLY A 551 27.96 -35.18 -14.41
N THR A 552 29.15 -35.47 -14.94
CA THR A 552 30.04 -34.45 -15.51
C THR A 552 29.62 -34.07 -16.94
N HIS A 553 30.24 -33.03 -17.50
CA HIS A 553 30.02 -32.65 -18.90
C HIS A 553 30.30 -33.81 -19.87
N GLU A 554 31.42 -34.53 -19.67
CA GLU A 554 31.87 -35.64 -20.52
C GLU A 554 30.94 -36.86 -20.43
N GLU A 555 30.32 -37.07 -19.27
CA GLU A 555 29.35 -38.14 -19.06
C GLU A 555 28.00 -37.79 -19.69
N LEU A 556 27.47 -36.59 -19.38
CA LEU A 556 26.14 -36.16 -19.82
C LEU A 556 26.04 -36.00 -21.34
N ILE A 557 27.11 -35.54 -22.01
CA ILE A 557 27.10 -35.41 -23.48
C ILE A 557 26.94 -36.77 -24.19
N LYS A 558 27.41 -37.86 -23.56
CA LYS A 558 27.29 -39.22 -24.08
C LYS A 558 25.96 -39.86 -23.68
N LEU A 559 25.60 -39.72 -22.40
CA LEU A 559 24.55 -40.52 -21.76
C LEU A 559 23.18 -39.83 -21.69
N ASN A 560 23.11 -38.50 -21.75
CA ASN A 560 21.87 -37.75 -21.59
C ASN A 560 21.49 -37.00 -22.89
N ALA A 561 20.37 -37.41 -23.50
CA ALA A 561 19.90 -36.84 -24.76
C ALA A 561 19.56 -35.34 -24.63
N VAL A 562 18.86 -34.94 -23.57
CA VAL A 562 18.42 -33.56 -23.33
C VAL A 562 19.63 -32.61 -23.23
N TYR A 563 20.65 -33.01 -22.48
CA TYR A 563 21.89 -32.26 -22.35
C TYR A 563 22.64 -32.14 -23.69
N ARG A 564 22.73 -33.25 -24.43
CA ARG A 564 23.38 -33.28 -25.74
C ARG A 564 22.66 -32.39 -26.76
N ASP A 565 21.33 -32.45 -26.82
CA ASP A 565 20.53 -31.65 -27.73
C ASP A 565 20.64 -30.16 -27.40
N THR A 566 20.63 -29.82 -26.11
CA THR A 566 20.89 -28.45 -25.65
C THR A 566 22.31 -27.98 -26.02
N PHE A 567 23.31 -28.86 -25.94
CA PHE A 567 24.68 -28.56 -26.34
C PHE A 567 24.81 -28.28 -27.84
N ILE A 568 24.18 -29.11 -28.68
CA ILE A 568 24.17 -28.93 -30.13
C ILE A 568 23.43 -27.64 -30.50
N ALA A 569 22.26 -27.38 -29.88
CA ALA A 569 21.48 -26.17 -30.13
C ALA A 569 22.23 -24.88 -29.78
N GLN A 570 23.18 -24.95 -28.83
CA GLN A 570 24.05 -23.84 -28.45
C GLN A 570 25.36 -23.77 -29.26
N GLY A 571 25.48 -24.53 -30.35
CA GLY A 571 26.64 -24.51 -31.24
C GLY A 571 27.78 -25.43 -30.83
N GLY A 572 27.56 -26.32 -29.87
CA GLY A 572 28.50 -27.37 -29.51
C GLY A 572 28.59 -28.46 -30.57
N THR A 573 29.78 -29.02 -30.79
CA THR A 573 30.00 -30.16 -31.67
C THR A 573 30.25 -31.41 -30.84
N VAL A 574 29.42 -32.44 -31.05
CA VAL A 574 29.63 -33.77 -30.46
C VAL A 574 30.46 -34.57 -31.46
N LYS A 575 31.61 -35.08 -31.03
CA LYS A 575 32.48 -35.94 -31.84
C LYS A 575 32.14 -37.41 -31.66
#